data_AF-A0A0L6X1G0-F1
#
_entry.id   AF-A0A0L6X1G0-F1
#
_cell.length_a   1.000
_cell.length_b   1.000
_cell.length_c   1.000
_cell.angle_alpha   90.00
_cell.angle_beta   90.00
_cell.angle_gamma   90.00
#
_symmetry.space_group_name_H-M   'P 1'
#
loop_
_entity.id
_entity.type
_entity.pdbx_description
1 polymer ?
#
loop_
_entity_poly.entity_id
_entity_poly.type
_entity_poly.pdbx_seq_one_letter_code
_entity_poly.pdbx_strand_id
1 'polypeptide(L)'
;MLLYTDILSDGKDEMCSDAFPIKLVDDIVYEVDCQMITVKAGADIDIGANPSAEETEEALEDGASQVNNVVHSFRLQSTSFDKKSYLTRLYYELIFLQGYMKALKEKLPEERREAFEKGAQAYAKKIVANFKDYEFYTGENMDAEGMVALLNYRVSYFTFWKDGLKEVKL
;
A
#
# COMPACT_ATOMS: atom_id res chain seq x y z
N MET A 1 -18.29 -2.91 2.53
CA MET A 1 -16.87 -2.97 2.12
C MET A 1 -16.18 -1.80 2.79
N LEU A 2 -14.98 -2.00 3.32
CA LEU A 2 -14.13 -0.94 3.85
C LEU A 2 -13.10 -0.56 2.80
N LEU A 3 -13.07 0.72 2.48
CA LEU A 3 -12.09 1.35 1.61
C LEU A 3 -11.11 2.15 2.47
N TYR A 4 -9.82 2.01 2.21
CA TYR A 4 -8.77 2.72 2.92
C TYR A 4 -8.21 3.82 2.02
N THR A 5 -8.43 5.07 2.40
CA THR A 5 -7.93 6.23 1.66
C THR A 5 -6.75 6.88 2.37
N ASP A 6 -5.79 7.38 1.60
CA ASP A 6 -4.59 8.01 2.14
C ASP A 6 -4.90 9.38 2.74
N ILE A 7 -4.54 9.60 4.01
CA ILE A 7 -4.75 10.89 4.65
C ILE A 7 -3.77 11.96 4.18
N LEU A 8 -2.59 11.56 3.66
CA LEU A 8 -1.59 12.51 3.18
C LEU A 8 -2.01 13.18 1.87
N SER A 9 -2.81 12.48 1.04
CA SER A 9 -3.45 13.03 -0.16
C SER A 9 -4.82 13.68 0.10
N ASP A 10 -5.15 14.02 1.35
CA ASP A 10 -6.47 14.48 1.80
C ASP A 10 -7.62 13.50 1.50
N GLY A 11 -7.32 12.19 1.41
CA GLY A 11 -8.29 11.15 1.12
C GLY A 11 -8.70 11.05 -0.35
N LYS A 12 -7.94 11.67 -1.26
CA LYS A 12 -8.19 11.61 -2.72
C LYS A 12 -7.77 10.28 -3.33
N ASP A 13 -6.72 9.67 -2.78
CA ASP A 13 -6.22 8.39 -3.25
C ASP A 13 -6.78 7.22 -2.43
N GLU A 14 -7.36 6.27 -3.14
CA GLU A 14 -7.74 4.96 -2.63
C GLU A 14 -6.51 4.05 -2.68
N MET A 15 -6.16 3.40 -1.56
CA MET A 15 -4.90 2.66 -1.45
C MET A 15 -5.12 1.14 -1.34
N CYS A 16 -6.12 0.73 -0.58
CA CYS A 16 -6.51 -0.69 -0.43
C CYS A 16 -7.96 -0.83 0.07
N SER A 17 -8.46 -2.07 0.13
CA SER A 17 -9.78 -2.39 0.69
C SER A 17 -9.76 -3.71 1.46
N ASP A 18 -10.77 -3.92 2.31
CA ASP A 18 -11.00 -5.18 3.03
C ASP A 18 -11.42 -6.36 2.13
N ALA A 19 -11.56 -6.13 0.82
CA ALA A 19 -11.75 -7.20 -0.16
C ALA A 19 -10.48 -8.05 -0.37
N PHE A 20 -9.32 -7.52 0.01
CA PHE A 20 -8.05 -8.22 0.01
C PHE A 20 -7.69 -8.66 1.44
N PRO A 21 -6.98 -9.79 1.65
CA PRO A 21 -6.56 -10.18 2.99
C PRO A 21 -5.63 -9.11 3.60
N ILE A 22 -6.08 -8.50 4.70
CA ILE A 22 -5.30 -7.49 5.45
C ILE A 22 -4.81 -8.09 6.76
N LYS A 23 -3.51 -7.99 7.01
CA LYS A 23 -2.88 -8.34 8.26
C LYS A 23 -2.33 -7.10 8.95
N LEU A 24 -2.76 -6.88 10.18
CA LEU A 24 -2.22 -5.84 11.04
C LEU A 24 -0.91 -6.33 11.69
N VAL A 25 0.19 -5.61 11.48
CA VAL A 25 1.51 -5.92 12.04
C VAL A 25 1.94 -4.84 13.01
N ASP A 26 2.34 -5.27 14.21
CA ASP A 26 2.83 -4.44 15.32
C ASP A 26 1.88 -3.31 15.76
N ASP A 27 0.62 -3.34 15.31
CA ASP A 27 -0.35 -2.23 15.42
C ASP A 27 0.08 -0.94 14.68
N ILE A 28 0.96 -1.05 13.68
CA ILE A 28 1.58 0.09 12.98
C ILE A 28 1.29 0.09 11.48
N VAL A 29 1.32 -1.09 10.84
CA VAL A 29 1.16 -1.21 9.39
C VAL A 29 0.12 -2.26 9.03
N TYR A 30 -0.50 -2.06 7.88
CA TYR A 30 -1.28 -3.08 7.20
C TYR A 30 -0.41 -3.74 6.13
N GLU A 31 -0.26 -5.07 6.22
CA GLU A 31 0.25 -5.92 5.14
C GLU A 31 -0.97 -6.45 4.37
N VAL A 32 -1.09 -6.11 3.08
CA VAL A 32 -2.21 -6.49 2.22
C VAL A 32 -1.72 -7.49 1.18
N ASP A 33 -2.24 -8.71 1.23
CA ASP A 33 -1.84 -9.77 0.31
C ASP A 33 -2.26 -9.41 -1.12
N CYS A 34 -1.37 -9.71 -2.07
CA CYS A 34 -1.59 -9.42 -3.49
C CYS A 34 -1.10 -10.57 -4.36
N GLN A 35 -1.63 -10.67 -5.57
CA GLN A 35 -1.26 -11.70 -6.54
C GLN A 35 -1.27 -11.13 -7.95
N MET A 36 -0.50 -11.78 -8.84
CA MET A 36 -0.56 -11.49 -10.26
C MET A 36 -1.83 -12.11 -10.84
N ILE A 37 -2.57 -11.33 -11.61
CA ILE A 37 -3.77 -11.75 -12.34
C ILE A 37 -3.58 -11.46 -13.82
N THR A 38 -4.25 -12.24 -14.65
CA THR A 38 -4.24 -12.06 -16.10
C THR A 38 -5.44 -11.19 -16.50
N VAL A 39 -5.18 -10.10 -17.22
CA VAL A 39 -6.19 -9.13 -17.65
C VAL A 39 -6.19 -9.04 -19.16
N LYS A 40 -7.37 -9.24 -19.78
CA LYS A 40 -7.59 -9.07 -21.21
C LYS A 40 -8.36 -7.78 -21.47
N ALA A 41 -7.90 -6.96 -22.41
CA ALA A 41 -8.58 -5.71 -22.75
C ALA A 41 -10.03 -5.99 -23.22
N GLY A 42 -11.03 -5.52 -22.47
CA GLY A 42 -12.44 -5.63 -22.81
C GLY A 42 -13.18 -6.88 -22.28
N ALA A 43 -12.59 -7.68 -21.39
CA ALA A 43 -13.26 -8.77 -20.69
C ALA A 43 -13.44 -8.47 -19.19
N ASP A 44 -14.50 -9.00 -18.57
CA ASP A 44 -14.69 -8.95 -17.11
C ASP A 44 -13.56 -9.74 -16.43
N ILE A 45 -12.84 -9.06 -15.53
CA ILE A 45 -11.68 -9.62 -14.83
C ILE A 45 -12.21 -10.37 -13.59
N ASP A 46 -12.20 -11.70 -13.64
CA ASP A 46 -12.48 -12.52 -12.46
C ASP A 46 -11.21 -12.65 -11.61
N ILE A 47 -11.09 -11.80 -10.58
CA ILE A 47 -9.97 -11.77 -9.62
C ILE A 47 -9.99 -13.01 -8.68
N GLY A 48 -11.04 -13.85 -8.74
CA GLY A 48 -11.25 -15.00 -7.86
C GLY A 48 -10.69 -16.33 -8.34
N ALA A 49 -10.34 -16.47 -9.63
CA ALA A 49 -9.79 -17.70 -10.19
C ALA A 49 -8.26 -17.57 -10.33
N ASN A 50 -7.51 -18.53 -9.78
CA ASN A 50 -6.07 -18.67 -10.04
C ASN A 50 -5.91 -19.63 -11.23
N PRO A 51 -5.69 -19.13 -12.46
CA PRO A 51 -5.64 -19.98 -13.65
C PRO A 51 -4.41 -20.89 -13.64
N SER A 52 -4.49 -22.03 -14.35
CA SER A 52 -3.35 -22.92 -14.55
C SER A 52 -2.21 -22.21 -15.31
N ALA A 53 -1.00 -22.78 -15.24
CA ALA A 53 0.15 -22.29 -16.02
C ALA A 53 -0.13 -22.34 -17.53
N GLU A 54 -0.76 -23.42 -18.01
CA GLU A 54 -1.13 -23.55 -19.44
C GLU A 54 -2.20 -22.52 -19.85
N GLU A 55 -3.22 -22.30 -19.02
CA GLU A 55 -4.27 -21.30 -19.28
C GLU A 55 -3.72 -19.87 -19.26
N THR A 56 -2.70 -19.62 -18.45
CA THR A 56 -2.01 -18.32 -18.41
C THR A 56 -1.23 -18.08 -19.69
N GLU A 57 -0.55 -19.09 -20.22
CA GLU A 57 0.28 -19.00 -21.42
C GLU A 57 -0.59 -18.74 -22.66
N GLU A 58 -1.68 -19.48 -22.82
CA GLU A 58 -2.65 -19.27 -23.91
C GLU A 58 -3.31 -17.87 -23.84
N ALA A 59 -3.63 -17.39 -22.63
CA ALA A 59 -4.23 -16.06 -22.47
C ALA A 59 -3.26 -14.93 -22.83
N LEU A 60 -1.98 -15.07 -22.49
CA LEU A 60 -0.92 -14.11 -22.85
C LEU A 60 -0.70 -14.07 -24.37
N GLU A 61 -0.74 -15.22 -25.06
CA GLU A 61 -0.66 -15.28 -26.52
C GLU A 61 -1.84 -14.60 -27.22
N ASP A 62 -3.03 -14.60 -26.61
CA ASP A 62 -4.23 -13.93 -27.10
C ASP A 62 -4.35 -12.45 -26.64
N GLY A 63 -3.21 -11.84 -26.29
CA GLY A 63 -3.08 -10.41 -26.01
C GLY A 63 -3.48 -9.97 -24.59
N ALA A 64 -3.61 -10.90 -23.64
CA ALA A 64 -3.75 -10.55 -22.23
C ALA A 64 -2.41 -10.09 -21.62
N SER A 65 -2.48 -9.38 -20.50
CA SER A 65 -1.31 -8.94 -19.72
C SER A 65 -1.44 -9.36 -18.26
N GLN A 66 -0.31 -9.64 -17.62
CA GLN A 66 -0.28 -9.89 -16.19
C GLN A 66 -0.10 -8.60 -15.40
N VAL A 67 -0.97 -8.36 -14.43
CA VAL A 67 -0.91 -7.21 -13.53
C VAL A 67 -1.12 -7.65 -12.09
N ASN A 68 -0.57 -6.91 -11.13
CA ASN A 68 -0.87 -7.15 -9.73
C ASN A 68 -2.31 -6.69 -9.43
N ASN A 69 -3.11 -7.54 -8.78
CA ASN A 69 -4.52 -7.27 -8.52
C ASN A 69 -4.75 -5.98 -7.69
N VAL A 70 -3.97 -5.75 -6.64
CA VAL A 70 -4.08 -4.54 -5.80
C VAL A 70 -3.70 -3.31 -6.62
N VAL A 71 -2.59 -3.36 -7.36
CA VAL A 71 -2.16 -2.26 -8.24
C VAL A 71 -3.26 -1.92 -9.25
N HIS A 72 -3.84 -2.95 -9.87
CA HIS A 72 -4.88 -2.78 -10.87
C HIS A 72 -6.18 -2.21 -10.28
N SER A 73 -6.65 -2.76 -9.16
CA SER A 73 -7.90 -2.34 -8.53
C SER A 73 -7.88 -0.90 -8.04
N PHE A 74 -6.76 -0.43 -7.48
CA PHE A 74 -6.64 0.94 -6.95
C PHE A 74 -5.86 1.88 -7.88
N ARG A 75 -5.54 1.43 -9.09
CA ARG A 75 -4.80 2.20 -10.10
C ARG A 75 -3.50 2.79 -9.56
N LEU A 76 -2.81 2.04 -8.69
CA LEU A 76 -1.56 2.49 -8.08
C LEU A 76 -0.49 2.70 -9.17
N GLN A 77 0.30 3.75 -8.99
CA GLN A 77 1.31 4.16 -9.97
C GLN A 77 2.70 3.74 -9.48
N SER A 78 3.42 2.98 -10.29
CA SER A 78 4.80 2.59 -9.95
C SER A 78 5.71 3.81 -9.95
N THR A 79 6.61 3.86 -8.96
CA THR A 79 7.64 4.90 -8.85
C THR A 79 8.96 4.27 -8.42
N SER A 80 10.03 5.05 -8.50
CA SER A 80 11.37 4.59 -8.11
C SER A 80 12.02 5.59 -7.17
N PHE A 81 12.70 5.05 -6.16
CA PHE A 81 13.53 5.83 -5.26
C PHE A 81 14.93 5.23 -5.23
N ASP A 82 15.92 6.09 -5.03
CA ASP A 82 17.18 5.67 -4.45
C ASP A 82 17.06 5.68 -2.92
N LYS A 83 17.99 5.03 -2.21
CA LYS A 83 17.91 4.90 -0.75
C LYS A 83 17.85 6.26 -0.03
N LYS A 84 18.53 7.29 -0.55
CA LYS A 84 18.58 8.62 0.08
C LYS A 84 17.28 9.38 -0.16
N SER A 85 16.75 9.38 -1.38
CA SER A 85 15.46 9.99 -1.67
C SER A 85 14.33 9.30 -0.90
N TYR A 86 14.35 7.97 -0.80
CA TYR A 86 13.37 7.24 0.01
C TYR A 86 13.48 7.55 1.51
N LEU A 87 14.69 7.63 2.08
CA LEU A 87 14.86 8.02 3.48
C LEU A 87 14.27 9.39 3.78
N THR A 88 14.43 10.32 2.84
CA THR A 88 13.84 11.66 2.93
C THR A 88 12.31 11.58 2.90
N ARG A 89 11.77 10.82 1.94
CA ARG A 89 10.33 10.58 1.81
C ARG A 89 9.71 9.96 3.07
N LEU A 90 10.31 8.88 3.57
CA LEU A 90 9.92 8.17 4.79
C LEU A 90 9.94 9.10 6.01
N TYR A 91 10.94 9.97 6.12
CA TYR A 91 11.01 10.96 7.20
C TYR A 91 9.86 11.96 7.15
N TYR A 92 9.52 12.47 5.96
CA TYR A 92 8.38 13.37 5.78
C TYR A 92 7.04 12.70 6.11
N GLU A 93 6.83 11.46 5.65
CA GLU A 93 5.64 10.68 6.01
C GLU A 93 5.49 10.54 7.53
N LEU A 94 6.56 10.12 8.21
CA LEU A 94 6.52 9.94 9.67
C LEU A 94 6.25 11.25 10.41
N ILE A 95 6.86 12.37 10.00
CA ILE A 95 6.59 13.68 10.62
C ILE A 95 5.14 14.08 10.42
N PHE A 96 4.62 13.92 9.19
CA PHE A 96 3.25 14.29 8.89
C PHE A 96 2.28 13.49 9.75
N LEU A 97 2.45 12.16 9.82
CA LEU A 97 1.62 11.28 10.64
C LEU A 97 1.69 11.63 12.12
N GLN A 98 2.90 11.91 12.64
CA GLN A 98 3.08 12.39 14.02
C GLN A 98 2.40 13.74 14.27
N GLY A 99 2.51 14.68 13.34
CA GLY A 99 1.85 15.99 13.39
C GLY A 99 0.33 15.86 13.34
N TYR A 100 -0.19 15.01 12.47
CA TYR A 100 -1.60 14.71 12.31
C TYR A 100 -2.19 14.10 13.59
N MET A 101 -1.54 13.10 14.18
CA MET A 101 -1.95 12.54 15.48
C MET A 101 -1.89 13.57 16.62
N LYS A 102 -0.93 14.50 16.58
CA LYS A 102 -0.86 15.62 17.54
C LYS A 102 -1.98 16.65 17.31
N ALA A 103 -2.46 16.85 16.08
CA ALA A 103 -3.61 17.71 15.81
C ALA A 103 -4.92 17.04 16.25
N LEU A 104 -5.02 15.72 16.10
CA LEU A 104 -6.12 14.89 16.61
C LEU A 104 -6.13 14.70 18.14
N LYS A 105 -5.45 15.57 18.89
CA LYS A 105 -5.28 15.53 20.36
C LYS A 105 -6.57 15.37 21.16
N GLU A 106 -7.73 15.71 20.59
CA GLU A 106 -9.03 15.52 21.24
C GLU A 106 -9.67 14.14 21.00
N LYS A 107 -9.09 13.31 20.12
CA LYS A 107 -9.68 12.04 19.66
C LYS A 107 -8.78 10.81 19.84
N LEU A 108 -7.47 10.98 19.99
CA LEU A 108 -6.52 9.87 20.18
C LEU A 108 -5.93 9.86 21.60
N PRO A 109 -5.97 8.72 22.32
CA PRO A 109 -5.28 8.55 23.59
C PRO A 109 -3.78 8.80 23.45
N GLU A 110 -3.17 9.38 24.48
CA GLU A 110 -1.72 9.63 24.53
C GLU A 110 -0.89 8.36 24.31
N GLU A 111 -1.33 7.25 24.88
CA GLU A 111 -0.72 5.93 24.74
C GLU A 111 -0.61 5.47 23.28
N ARG A 112 -1.62 5.79 22.45
CA ARG A 112 -1.61 5.43 21.02
C ARG A 112 -0.54 6.22 20.26
N ARG A 113 -0.33 7.50 20.63
CA ARG A 113 0.71 8.33 19.98
C ARG A 113 2.09 7.79 20.27
N GLU A 114 2.38 7.45 21.52
CA GLU A 114 3.67 6.89 21.90
C GLU A 114 3.92 5.51 21.26
N ALA A 115 2.88 4.68 21.19
CA ALA A 115 2.94 3.39 20.52
C ALA A 115 3.29 3.56 19.05
N PHE A 116 2.64 4.50 18.35
CA PHE A 116 2.96 4.81 16.97
C PHE A 116 4.38 5.35 16.81
N GLU A 117 4.79 6.35 17.59
CA GLU A 117 6.12 6.94 17.44
C GLU A 117 7.23 5.90 17.58
N LYS A 118 7.12 4.99 18.56
CA LYS A 118 8.10 3.91 18.76
C LYS A 118 8.00 2.83 17.67
N GLY A 119 6.78 2.38 17.38
CA GLY A 119 6.55 1.30 16.42
C GLY A 119 6.87 1.71 14.99
N ALA A 120 6.49 2.91 14.58
CA ALA A 120 6.80 3.44 13.25
C ALA A 120 8.30 3.65 13.05
N GLN A 121 9.04 4.11 14.08
CA GLN A 121 10.50 4.17 14.01
C GLN A 121 11.15 2.78 13.88
N ALA A 122 10.64 1.77 14.59
CA ALA A 122 11.14 0.40 14.48
C ALA A 122 10.87 -0.17 13.09
N TYR A 123 9.66 0.01 12.57
CA TYR A 123 9.26 -0.48 11.26
C TYR A 123 10.00 0.25 10.13
N ALA A 124 10.19 1.57 10.24
CA ALA A 124 11.01 2.35 9.32
C ALA A 124 12.43 1.78 9.17
N LYS A 125 13.06 1.36 10.28
CA LYS A 125 14.38 0.70 10.23
C LYS A 125 14.32 -0.63 9.47
N LYS A 126 13.26 -1.43 9.65
CA LYS A 126 13.05 -2.68 8.90
C LYS A 126 12.92 -2.40 7.41
N ILE A 127 12.19 -1.36 7.01
CA ILE A 127 12.05 -0.98 5.59
C ILE A 127 13.43 -0.60 5.03
N VAL A 128 14.17 0.27 5.71
CA VAL A 128 15.48 0.76 5.25
C VAL A 128 16.53 -0.36 5.15
N ALA A 129 16.47 -1.34 6.05
CA ALA A 129 17.33 -2.51 6.03
C ALA A 129 17.05 -3.40 4.81
N ASN A 130 15.78 -3.55 4.43
CA ASN A 130 15.32 -4.39 3.32
C ASN A 130 14.93 -3.57 2.08
N PHE A 131 15.48 -2.36 1.92
CA PHE A 131 15.09 -1.40 0.87
C PHE A 131 15.07 -2.01 -0.54
N LYS A 132 16.00 -2.93 -0.83
CA LYS A 132 16.14 -3.56 -2.15
C LYS A 132 15.06 -4.61 -2.45
N ASP A 133 14.31 -5.03 -1.44
CA ASP A 133 13.24 -6.01 -1.58
C ASP A 133 11.89 -5.36 -1.83
N TYR A 134 11.83 -4.03 -1.83
CA TYR A 134 10.62 -3.26 -2.05
C TYR A 134 10.59 -2.62 -3.43
N GLU A 135 9.42 -2.71 -4.06
CA GLU A 135 9.00 -1.83 -5.14
C GLU A 135 8.06 -0.75 -4.57
N PHE A 136 8.11 0.43 -5.16
CA PHE A 136 7.44 1.62 -4.62
C PHE A 136 6.27 2.01 -5.52
N TYR A 137 5.13 2.31 -4.90
CA TYR A 137 3.93 2.74 -5.60
C TYR A 137 3.34 3.97 -4.91
N THR A 138 2.76 4.88 -5.68
CA THR A 138 1.93 5.99 -5.19
C THR A 138 0.47 5.75 -5.53
N GLY A 139 -0.42 6.54 -4.92
CA GLY A 139 -1.82 6.59 -5.33
C GLY A 139 -2.00 7.01 -6.80
N GLU A 140 -3.22 6.86 -7.30
CA GLU A 140 -3.60 7.17 -8.68
C GLU A 140 -3.21 8.59 -9.09
N ASN A 141 -3.35 9.57 -8.19
CA ASN A 141 -3.05 10.96 -8.47
C ASN A 141 -1.56 11.29 -8.47
N MET A 142 -0.69 10.33 -8.11
CA MET A 142 0.76 10.52 -7.98
C MET A 142 1.14 11.72 -7.11
N ASP A 143 0.38 11.94 -6.03
CA ASP A 143 0.64 13.04 -5.12
C ASP A 143 2.05 12.89 -4.53
N ALA A 144 2.90 13.90 -4.76
CA ALA A 144 4.26 13.92 -4.27
C ALA A 144 4.33 13.96 -2.73
N GLU A 145 3.25 14.34 -2.06
CA GLU A 145 3.08 14.36 -0.61
C GLU A 145 2.32 13.11 -0.10
N GLY A 146 1.58 12.41 -0.96
CA GLY A 146 0.78 11.20 -0.64
C GLY A 146 1.59 9.94 -0.33
N MET A 147 1.03 9.02 0.45
CA MET A 147 1.69 7.80 0.95
C MET A 147 2.34 6.97 -0.15
N VAL A 148 3.54 6.44 0.14
CA VAL A 148 4.19 5.43 -0.69
C VAL A 148 3.83 4.02 -0.20
N ALA A 149 3.15 3.26 -1.03
CA ALA A 149 2.86 1.85 -0.83
C ALA A 149 4.09 1.00 -1.19
N LEU A 150 4.41 0.01 -0.35
CA LEU A 150 5.61 -0.82 -0.50
C LEU A 150 5.24 -2.25 -0.87
N LEU A 151 5.51 -2.66 -2.10
CA LEU A 151 5.33 -4.04 -2.52
C LEU A 151 6.57 -4.87 -2.18
N ASN A 152 6.42 -5.88 -1.32
CA ASN A 152 7.46 -6.88 -1.13
C ASN A 152 7.23 -8.07 -2.06
N TYR A 153 8.01 -8.15 -3.15
CA TYR A 153 7.81 -9.18 -4.18
C TYR A 153 8.13 -10.61 -3.67
N ARG A 154 8.93 -10.76 -2.60
CA ARG A 154 9.32 -12.09 -2.11
C ARG A 154 8.19 -12.83 -1.40
N VAL A 155 7.25 -12.08 -0.84
CA VAL A 155 6.15 -12.61 -0.03
C VAL A 155 4.79 -12.18 -0.59
N SER A 156 4.78 -11.31 -1.60
CA SER A 156 3.61 -10.84 -2.35
C SER A 156 2.58 -10.10 -1.49
N TYR A 157 3.02 -9.04 -0.80
CA TYR A 157 2.11 -8.15 -0.08
C TYR A 157 2.53 -6.67 -0.20
N PHE A 158 1.55 -5.78 -0.12
CA PHE A 158 1.75 -4.34 0.05
C PHE A 158 1.80 -3.95 1.52
N THR A 159 2.69 -3.03 1.88
CA THR A 159 2.72 -2.43 3.21
C THR A 159 2.21 -0.99 3.15
N PHE A 160 1.28 -0.65 4.05
CA PHE A 160 0.74 0.69 4.25
C PHE A 160 0.81 1.10 5.72
N TRP A 161 1.01 2.39 6.00
CA TRP A 161 0.92 2.92 7.37
C TRP A 161 -0.54 2.93 7.84
N LYS A 162 -0.85 2.23 8.93
CA LYS A 162 -2.21 2.15 9.47
C LYS A 162 -2.79 3.53 9.75
N ASP A 163 -2.07 4.35 10.51
CA ASP A 163 -2.53 5.69 10.90
C ASP A 163 -2.39 6.72 9.77
N GLY A 164 -1.82 6.32 8.63
CA GLY A 164 -1.86 7.09 7.39
C GLY A 164 -3.06 6.77 6.51
N LEU A 165 -3.91 5.83 6.93
CA LEU A 165 -5.11 5.46 6.20
C LEU A 165 -6.35 5.83 6.99
N LYS A 166 -7.37 6.29 6.26
CA LYS A 166 -8.70 6.53 6.79
C LYS A 166 -9.65 5.47 6.27
N GLU A 167 -10.38 4.86 7.19
CA GLU A 167 -11.42 3.88 6.86
C GLU A 167 -12.70 4.59 6.40
N VAL A 168 -13.15 4.24 5.20
CA VAL A 168 -14.41 4.70 4.61
C VAL A 168 -15.31 3.49 4.41
N LYS A 169 -16.49 3.51 5.02
CA LYS A 169 -17.50 2.48 4.84
C LYS A 169 -18.35 2.81 3.61
N LEU A 170 -18.31 1.91 2.63
CA LEU A 170 -19.14 1.92 1.42
C LEU A 170 -20.37 1.03 1.61
#